data_AF-A0AAP7J5Q5-F1
#
_entry.id   AF-A0AAP7J5Q5-F1
#
_cell.length_a   1.000
_cell.length_b   1.000
_cell.length_c   1.000
_cell.angle_alpha   90.00
_cell.angle_beta   90.00
_cell.angle_gamma   90.00
#
_symmetry.space_group_name_H-M   'P 1'
#
loop_
_entity.id
_entity.type
_entity.pdbx_description
1 polymer ?
#
loop_
_entity_poly.entity_id
_entity_poly.type
_entity_poly.pdbx_seq_one_letter_code
_entity_poly.pdbx_strand_id
1 'polypeptide(L)'
;MRRMLLPACLLLAAAPLSAAAAEACDVPPRFGLSPLAVAIRNTACNEHRLWFRPFIDRDGRAASLSVTEAESDHLADNGLIAWQRVAGYWRNSGTLNAMGSIAGASSCLAPLGTRYTDSDCRAFLIDNPWSAAFISWVMVQAGVPGFNTSPRHIDYIRAAYQGGPSGVPYRLVDPATAKPAPGDLLCFLRDRSTTLSYSGLVQALGNGSVGHWKSHCEVVVAANLGGDQTLYLVGGNVMNTVAMRLLPLDRTGLIKLPPARERNSTGIDPSCTPGREDECSFNRQDWAALLQLTATAPLVMPSPSAAPMQAVPANAPAAPTTGQPPPRR
;
A
#
# COMPACT_ATOMS: atom_id res chain seq x y z
N MET A 1 45.47 51.82 -40.00
CA MET A 1 44.60 50.62 -39.98
C MET A 1 44.30 50.27 -38.53
N ARG A 2 43.15 50.71 -37.99
CA ARG A 2 42.71 50.44 -36.61
C ARG A 2 41.89 49.15 -36.60
N ARG A 3 42.41 48.09 -35.99
CA ARG A 3 41.68 46.83 -35.79
C ARG A 3 40.78 46.98 -34.55
N MET A 4 39.47 47.07 -34.77
CA MET A 4 38.46 46.92 -33.71
C MET A 4 38.41 45.45 -33.29
N LEU A 5 38.70 45.18 -32.01
CA LEU A 5 38.42 43.90 -31.37
C LEU A 5 37.03 44.01 -30.72
N LEU A 6 36.06 43.26 -31.25
CA LEU A 6 34.76 43.06 -30.61
C LEU A 6 34.93 42.08 -29.44
N PRO A 7 34.36 42.36 -28.25
CA PRO A 7 34.30 41.38 -27.18
C PRO A 7 33.18 40.38 -27.48
N ALA A 8 33.52 39.10 -27.58
CA ALA A 8 32.54 38.03 -27.64
C ALA A 8 31.95 37.83 -26.23
N CYS A 9 30.73 38.32 -26.01
CA CYS A 9 29.93 37.95 -24.84
C CYS A 9 29.56 36.46 -24.94
N LEU A 10 30.23 35.61 -24.17
CA LEU A 10 29.75 34.26 -23.88
C LEU A 10 28.49 34.36 -23.02
N LEU A 11 27.33 34.19 -23.63
CA LEU A 11 26.09 33.86 -22.93
C LEU A 11 26.21 32.41 -22.46
N LEU A 12 26.54 32.20 -21.18
CA LEU A 12 26.32 30.92 -20.52
C LEU A 12 24.80 30.71 -20.44
N ALA A 13 24.27 29.84 -21.30
CA ALA A 13 22.94 29.30 -21.15
C ALA A 13 22.88 28.49 -19.85
N ALA A 14 22.32 29.08 -18.80
CA ALA A 14 21.93 28.35 -17.61
C ALA A 14 20.81 27.39 -18.00
N ALA A 15 21.15 26.14 -18.32
CA ALA A 15 20.16 25.09 -18.42
C ALA A 15 19.44 25.02 -17.07
N PRO A 16 18.11 25.14 -17.01
CA PRO A 16 17.40 24.97 -15.76
C PRO A 16 17.67 23.54 -15.28
N LEU A 17 18.43 23.42 -14.20
CA LEU A 17 18.41 22.22 -13.38
C LEU A 17 16.97 22.13 -12.87
N SER A 18 16.13 21.36 -13.56
CA SER A 18 14.87 20.88 -13.00
C SER A 18 15.26 20.12 -11.74
N ALA A 19 15.13 20.76 -10.58
CA ALA A 19 15.19 20.05 -9.32
C ALA A 19 14.13 18.95 -9.42
N ALA A 20 14.58 17.69 -9.48
CA ALA A 20 13.66 16.56 -9.55
C ALA A 20 12.68 16.71 -8.37
N ALA A 21 11.39 16.78 -8.66
CA ALA A 21 10.37 16.84 -7.63
C ALA A 21 10.55 15.59 -6.75
N ALA A 22 10.81 15.80 -5.46
CA ALA A 22 11.10 14.71 -4.54
C ALA A 22 9.80 13.97 -4.22
N GLU A 23 9.66 12.76 -4.76
CA GLU A 23 8.49 11.91 -4.53
C GLU A 23 8.48 11.37 -3.10
N ALA A 24 7.30 11.35 -2.45
CA ALA A 24 7.20 11.02 -1.02
C ALA A 24 7.77 9.64 -0.65
N CYS A 25 7.69 8.69 -1.58
CA CYS A 25 8.28 7.37 -1.41
C CYS A 25 9.80 7.36 -1.61
N ASP A 26 10.35 8.22 -2.46
CA ASP A 26 11.77 8.27 -2.83
C ASP A 26 12.63 9.08 -1.84
N VAL A 27 12.01 9.94 -1.02
CA VAL A 27 12.72 10.60 0.07
C VAL A 27 13.00 9.62 1.21
N PRO A 28 14.22 9.61 1.79
CA PRO A 28 14.50 8.83 3.00
C PRO A 28 13.53 9.17 4.14
N PRO A 29 13.13 8.18 4.97
CA PRO A 29 12.30 8.44 6.13
C PRO A 29 12.97 9.45 7.06
N ARG A 30 12.16 10.30 7.71
CA ARG A 30 12.69 11.27 8.68
C ARG A 30 13.33 10.56 9.86
N PHE A 31 14.33 11.21 10.46
CA PHE A 31 14.91 10.77 11.72
C PHE A 31 13.82 10.66 12.82
N GLY A 32 13.94 9.67 13.69
CA GLY A 32 13.03 9.45 14.82
C GLY A 32 11.84 8.52 14.55
N LEU A 33 11.69 8.00 13.33
CA LEU A 33 10.73 6.93 13.06
C LEU A 33 11.21 5.60 13.65
N SER A 34 10.28 4.80 14.17
CA SER A 34 10.59 3.46 14.65
C SER A 34 10.98 2.54 13.47
N PRO A 35 11.81 1.51 13.69
CA PRO A 35 12.12 0.52 12.65
C PRO A 35 10.86 -0.10 12.01
N LEU A 36 9.82 -0.35 12.81
CA LEU A 36 8.55 -0.87 12.31
C LEU A 36 7.82 0.12 11.40
N ALA A 37 7.74 1.40 11.78
CA ALA A 37 7.15 2.44 10.95
C ALA A 37 7.86 2.56 9.59
N VAL A 38 9.19 2.47 9.59
CA VAL A 38 10.00 2.46 8.36
C VAL A 38 9.69 1.23 7.51
N ALA A 39 9.56 0.04 8.11
CA ALA A 39 9.22 -1.19 7.40
C ALA A 39 7.83 -1.11 6.74
N ILE A 40 6.80 -0.70 7.48
CA ILE A 40 5.43 -0.52 6.96
C ILE A 40 5.42 0.45 5.78
N ARG A 41 6.03 1.62 5.97
CA ARG A 41 6.15 2.66 4.94
C ARG A 41 6.83 2.11 3.69
N ASN A 42 7.99 1.48 3.84
CA ASN A 42 8.77 0.99 2.71
C ASN A 42 8.02 -0.09 1.94
N THR A 43 7.36 -1.01 2.62
CA THR A 43 6.52 -2.05 2.00
C THR A 43 5.41 -1.42 1.14
N ALA A 44 4.65 -0.47 1.68
CA ALA A 44 3.59 0.20 0.92
C ALA A 44 4.16 1.02 -0.26
N CYS A 45 5.23 1.77 -0.04
CA CYS A 45 5.89 2.56 -1.07
C CYS A 45 6.48 1.71 -2.21
N ASN A 46 6.98 0.52 -1.91
CA ASN A 46 7.50 -0.39 -2.93
C ASN A 46 6.38 -0.85 -3.87
N GLU A 47 5.21 -1.19 -3.33
CA GLU A 47 4.04 -1.52 -4.16
C GLU A 47 3.57 -0.34 -4.99
N HIS A 48 3.46 0.85 -4.39
CA HIS A 48 3.05 2.04 -5.15
C HIS A 48 3.96 2.33 -6.37
N ARG A 49 5.28 2.15 -6.22
CA ARG A 49 6.22 2.25 -7.34
C ARG A 49 6.01 1.17 -8.37
N LEU A 50 5.81 -0.07 -7.92
CA LEU A 50 5.58 -1.23 -8.77
C LEU A 50 4.33 -1.04 -9.64
N TRP A 51 3.31 -0.37 -9.11
CA TRP A 51 2.05 -0.06 -9.81
C TRP A 51 2.09 1.19 -10.69
N PHE A 52 3.28 1.67 -11.09
CA PHE A 52 3.48 2.87 -11.93
C PHE A 52 3.04 4.20 -11.30
N ARG A 53 3.04 4.27 -9.96
CA ARG A 53 2.84 5.50 -9.19
C ARG A 53 1.52 6.29 -9.47
N PRO A 54 0.35 5.64 -9.58
CA PRO A 54 -0.92 6.32 -9.76
C PRO A 54 -1.28 7.11 -8.50
N PHE A 55 -1.89 8.28 -8.64
CA PHE A 55 -2.19 9.12 -7.48
C PHE A 55 -3.50 9.89 -7.58
N ILE A 56 -4.01 10.26 -6.41
CA ILE A 56 -5.07 11.23 -6.21
C ILE A 56 -4.41 12.50 -5.66
N ASP A 57 -4.50 13.59 -6.42
CA ASP A 57 -3.88 14.87 -6.04
C ASP A 57 -4.61 15.53 -4.85
N ARG A 58 -4.13 16.71 -4.44
CA ARG A 58 -4.70 17.46 -3.30
C ARG A 58 -6.13 17.95 -3.53
N ASP A 59 -6.50 18.17 -4.78
CA ASP A 59 -7.86 18.57 -5.16
C ASP A 59 -8.77 17.34 -5.27
N GLY A 60 -8.19 16.14 -5.31
CA GLY A 60 -8.89 14.87 -5.39
C GLY A 60 -9.05 14.34 -6.81
N ARG A 61 -8.24 14.80 -7.76
CA ARG A 61 -8.23 14.30 -9.15
C ARG A 61 -7.34 13.07 -9.28
N ALA A 62 -7.81 12.09 -10.02
CA ALA A 62 -7.06 10.89 -10.38
C ALA A 62 -6.07 11.16 -11.51
N ALA A 63 -4.84 10.68 -11.39
CA ALA A 63 -3.81 10.83 -12.41
C ALA A 63 -2.88 9.60 -12.48
N SER A 64 -2.17 9.47 -13.61
CA SER A 64 -1.15 8.45 -13.86
C SER A 64 -1.64 7.00 -13.73
N LEU A 65 -2.91 6.73 -14.06
CA LEU A 65 -3.46 5.37 -14.07
C LEU A 65 -2.98 4.61 -15.31
N SER A 66 -2.18 3.55 -15.10
CA SER A 66 -1.61 2.74 -16.20
C SER A 66 -2.20 1.33 -16.29
N VAL A 67 -2.32 0.63 -15.17
CA VAL A 67 -2.74 -0.78 -15.10
C VAL A 67 -3.67 -0.97 -13.89
N THR A 68 -4.72 -1.80 -14.06
CA THR A 68 -5.71 -2.08 -13.01
C THR A 68 -5.73 -3.54 -12.56
N GLU A 69 -6.35 -3.76 -11.40
CA GLU A 69 -6.32 -4.96 -10.55
C GLU A 69 -6.53 -6.33 -11.20
N ALA A 70 -7.17 -6.39 -12.36
CA ALA A 70 -7.47 -7.63 -13.05
C ALA A 70 -6.85 -7.72 -14.44
N GLU A 71 -5.95 -6.81 -14.80
CA GLU A 71 -5.29 -6.81 -16.11
C GLU A 71 -4.16 -7.85 -16.20
N SER A 72 -3.87 -8.27 -17.43
CA SER A 72 -2.78 -9.22 -17.76
C SER A 72 -1.47 -8.52 -18.12
N ASP A 73 -1.38 -7.21 -17.92
CA ASP A 73 -0.17 -6.43 -18.18
C ASP A 73 0.82 -6.53 -17.01
N HIS A 74 2.10 -6.39 -17.34
CA HIS A 74 3.18 -6.46 -16.36
C HIS A 74 3.21 -5.19 -15.51
N LEU A 75 3.61 -5.34 -14.25
CA LEU A 75 3.97 -4.23 -13.39
C LEU A 75 5.33 -3.64 -13.78
N ALA A 76 5.72 -2.54 -13.14
CA ALA A 76 6.89 -1.74 -13.52
C ALA A 76 8.24 -2.50 -13.47
N ASP A 77 8.30 -3.64 -12.78
CA ASP A 77 9.49 -4.50 -12.71
C ASP A 77 9.56 -5.54 -13.85
N ASN A 78 8.59 -5.54 -14.78
CA ASN A 78 8.40 -6.59 -15.78
C ASN A 78 8.32 -8.01 -15.19
N GLY A 79 8.00 -8.13 -13.90
CA GLY A 79 7.95 -9.37 -13.15
C GLY A 79 6.56 -9.98 -13.18
N LEU A 80 5.75 -9.66 -12.17
CA LEU A 80 4.37 -10.17 -12.07
C LEU A 80 3.42 -9.32 -12.91
N ILE A 81 2.41 -9.97 -13.49
CA ILE A 81 1.27 -9.28 -14.08
C ILE A 81 0.27 -8.85 -13.00
N ALA A 82 -0.45 -7.76 -13.26
CA ALA A 82 -1.26 -7.07 -12.25
C ALA A 82 -2.21 -7.99 -11.47
N TRP A 83 -3.02 -8.80 -12.16
CA TRP A 83 -3.97 -9.68 -11.46
C TRP A 83 -3.29 -10.74 -10.58
N GLN A 84 -2.12 -11.25 -10.99
CA GLN A 84 -1.36 -12.20 -10.18
C GLN A 84 -0.80 -11.54 -8.91
N ARG A 85 -0.42 -10.25 -9.01
CA ARG A 85 0.01 -9.48 -7.84
C ARG A 85 -1.13 -9.29 -6.85
N VAL A 86 -2.32 -8.96 -7.33
CA VAL A 86 -3.50 -8.80 -6.46
C VAL A 86 -3.92 -10.12 -5.81
N ALA A 87 -3.96 -11.22 -6.58
CA ALA A 87 -4.15 -12.56 -6.00
C ALA A 87 -3.06 -12.92 -4.98
N GLY A 88 -1.83 -12.43 -5.20
CA GLY A 88 -0.72 -12.52 -4.25
C GLY A 88 -1.01 -11.83 -2.91
N TYR A 89 -1.59 -10.63 -2.92
CA TYR A 89 -1.97 -9.94 -1.67
C TYR A 89 -2.95 -10.77 -0.85
N TRP A 90 -3.98 -11.34 -1.48
CA TRP A 90 -4.96 -12.21 -0.83
C TRP A 90 -4.35 -13.48 -0.21
N ARG A 91 -3.47 -14.14 -0.97
CA ARG A 91 -2.81 -15.38 -0.51
C ARG A 91 -1.83 -15.11 0.63
N ASN A 92 -0.93 -14.16 0.41
CA ASN A 92 0.24 -13.94 1.27
C ASN A 92 -0.10 -13.15 2.54
N SER A 93 -1.29 -12.52 2.61
CA SER A 93 -1.83 -11.96 3.84
C SER A 93 -2.53 -12.99 4.73
N GLY A 94 -2.82 -14.19 4.21
CA GLY A 94 -3.67 -15.19 4.86
C GLY A 94 -5.18 -14.89 4.79
N THR A 95 -5.62 -13.83 4.09
CA THR A 95 -7.03 -13.42 4.09
C THR A 95 -7.90 -14.17 3.09
N LEU A 96 -7.32 -14.86 2.10
CA LEU A 96 -8.08 -15.57 1.07
C LEU A 96 -8.94 -16.72 1.62
N ASN A 97 -8.46 -17.42 2.66
CA ASN A 97 -9.21 -18.55 3.24
C ASN A 97 -10.56 -18.13 3.81
N ALA A 98 -10.65 -16.92 4.38
CA ALA A 98 -11.91 -16.35 4.88
C ALA A 98 -12.91 -16.06 3.76
N MET A 99 -12.47 -16.08 2.49
CA MET A 99 -13.27 -15.88 1.30
C MET A 99 -13.67 -17.20 0.63
N GLY A 100 -13.38 -18.37 1.23
CA GLY A 100 -13.52 -19.68 0.58
C GLY A 100 -14.94 -20.05 0.10
N SER A 101 -15.98 -19.39 0.61
CA SER A 101 -17.37 -19.55 0.13
C SER A 101 -17.76 -18.61 -1.01
N ILE A 102 -16.88 -17.67 -1.38
CA ILE A 102 -17.09 -16.70 -2.44
C ILE A 102 -16.62 -17.30 -3.77
N ALA A 103 -17.44 -17.15 -4.82
CA ALA A 103 -17.12 -17.61 -6.16
C ALA A 103 -15.75 -17.07 -6.62
N GLY A 104 -14.95 -17.91 -7.28
CA GLY A 104 -13.61 -17.58 -7.76
C GLY A 104 -12.49 -17.52 -6.71
N ALA A 105 -12.80 -17.50 -5.41
CA ALA A 105 -11.76 -17.41 -4.36
C ALA A 105 -10.81 -18.63 -4.37
N SER A 106 -11.35 -19.84 -4.54
CA SER A 106 -10.54 -21.07 -4.65
C SER A 106 -9.69 -21.09 -5.92
N SER A 107 -10.18 -20.52 -7.01
CA SER A 107 -9.42 -20.38 -8.26
C SER A 107 -8.19 -19.49 -8.09
N CYS A 108 -8.20 -18.54 -7.14
CA CYS A 108 -7.00 -17.76 -6.80
C CYS A 108 -5.94 -18.54 -6.01
N LEU A 109 -6.24 -19.75 -5.52
CA LEU A 109 -5.25 -20.69 -4.95
C LEU A 109 -4.72 -21.69 -5.98
N ALA A 110 -5.39 -21.85 -7.11
CA ALA A 110 -5.01 -22.82 -8.13
C ALA A 110 -3.66 -22.45 -8.78
N PRO A 111 -2.92 -23.45 -9.30
CA PRO A 111 -1.77 -23.18 -10.16
C PRO A 111 -2.15 -22.30 -11.34
N LEU A 112 -1.28 -21.34 -11.64
CA LEU A 112 -1.46 -20.40 -12.75
C LEU A 112 -1.36 -21.12 -14.10
N GLY A 113 -1.99 -20.55 -15.13
CA GLY A 113 -1.80 -20.96 -16.53
C GLY A 113 -2.95 -21.77 -17.12
N THR A 114 -4.05 -21.96 -16.38
CA THR A 114 -5.28 -22.48 -16.96
C THR A 114 -6.29 -21.36 -17.15
N ARG A 115 -6.80 -21.20 -18.39
CA ARG A 115 -7.74 -20.13 -18.71
C ARG A 115 -8.97 -20.11 -17.81
N TYR A 116 -9.45 -21.29 -17.40
CA TYR A 116 -10.61 -21.42 -16.54
C TYR A 116 -10.34 -20.83 -15.14
N THR A 117 -9.33 -21.32 -14.43
CA THR A 117 -9.00 -20.84 -13.08
C THR A 117 -8.52 -19.39 -13.09
N ASP A 118 -7.75 -19.00 -14.11
CA ASP A 118 -7.23 -17.63 -14.22
C ASP A 118 -8.37 -16.62 -14.45
N SER A 119 -9.33 -16.94 -15.31
CA SER A 119 -10.48 -16.06 -15.57
C SER A 119 -11.42 -15.99 -14.35
N ASP A 120 -11.64 -17.11 -13.68
CA ASP A 120 -12.49 -17.19 -12.49
C ASP A 120 -11.86 -16.45 -11.30
N CYS A 121 -10.54 -16.56 -11.10
CA CYS A 121 -9.83 -15.74 -10.11
C CYS A 121 -9.92 -14.25 -10.45
N ARG A 122 -9.72 -13.85 -11.72
CA ARG A 122 -9.83 -12.44 -12.13
C ARG A 122 -11.23 -11.87 -11.86
N ALA A 123 -12.29 -12.64 -12.08
CA ALA A 123 -13.65 -12.23 -11.71
C ALA A 123 -13.78 -12.00 -10.20
N PHE A 124 -13.25 -12.92 -9.37
CA PHE A 124 -13.20 -12.72 -7.92
C PHE A 124 -12.49 -11.42 -7.53
N LEU A 125 -11.35 -11.09 -8.15
CA LEU A 125 -10.57 -9.89 -7.83
C LEU A 125 -11.32 -8.59 -8.12
N ILE A 126 -12.13 -8.56 -9.18
CA ILE A 126 -12.96 -7.40 -9.55
C ILE A 126 -14.13 -7.25 -8.58
N ASP A 127 -14.80 -8.35 -8.26
CA ASP A 127 -16.04 -8.32 -7.46
C ASP A 127 -15.77 -8.14 -5.95
N ASN A 128 -14.54 -8.37 -5.50
CA ASN A 128 -14.17 -8.35 -4.09
C ASN A 128 -13.09 -7.29 -3.81
N PRO A 129 -13.45 -6.18 -3.13
CA PRO A 129 -12.50 -5.14 -2.79
C PRO A 129 -11.29 -5.66 -2.01
N TRP A 130 -10.10 -5.53 -2.58
CA TRP A 130 -8.88 -6.12 -2.05
C TRP A 130 -8.04 -5.17 -1.19
N SER A 131 -8.53 -3.95 -0.93
CA SER A 131 -7.85 -2.97 -0.07
C SER A 131 -7.50 -3.51 1.32
N ALA A 132 -8.38 -4.29 1.95
CA ALA A 132 -8.11 -4.87 3.26
C ALA A 132 -7.05 -5.99 3.17
N ALA A 133 -7.12 -6.84 2.15
CA ALA A 133 -6.11 -7.85 1.88
C ALA A 133 -4.72 -7.22 1.66
N PHE A 134 -4.66 -6.11 0.92
CA PHE A 134 -3.45 -5.32 0.74
C PHE A 134 -2.89 -4.80 2.07
N ILE A 135 -3.70 -4.17 2.92
CA ILE A 135 -3.23 -3.71 4.23
C ILE A 135 -2.75 -4.88 5.09
N SER A 136 -3.49 -5.98 5.16
CA SER A 136 -3.04 -7.19 5.87
C SER A 136 -1.71 -7.70 5.31
N TRP A 137 -1.54 -7.72 3.99
CA TRP A 137 -0.28 -8.11 3.35
C TRP A 137 0.86 -7.16 3.73
N VAL A 138 0.64 -5.84 3.73
CA VAL A 138 1.65 -4.84 4.16
C VAL A 138 2.10 -5.13 5.60
N MET A 139 1.14 -5.39 6.50
CA MET A 139 1.45 -5.66 7.91
C MET A 139 2.21 -6.97 8.11
N VAL A 140 1.87 -8.02 7.34
CA VAL A 140 2.60 -9.30 7.34
C VAL A 140 4.03 -9.09 6.83
N GLN A 141 4.21 -8.43 5.69
CA GLN A 141 5.55 -8.20 5.11
C GLN A 141 6.42 -7.29 5.97
N ALA A 142 5.83 -6.29 6.63
CA ALA A 142 6.54 -5.42 7.57
C ALA A 142 6.80 -6.07 8.94
N GLY A 143 6.25 -7.27 9.19
CA GLY A 143 6.41 -7.99 10.45
C GLY A 143 5.70 -7.34 11.64
N VAL A 144 4.51 -6.76 11.46
CA VAL A 144 3.80 -6.09 12.54
C VAL A 144 3.31 -7.11 13.60
N PRO A 145 3.76 -7.02 14.87
CA PRO A 145 3.38 -7.98 15.89
C PRO A 145 1.90 -7.84 16.27
N GLY A 146 1.20 -8.96 16.36
CA GLY A 146 -0.19 -9.01 16.85
C GLY A 146 -1.21 -8.31 15.97
N PHE A 147 -0.87 -7.97 14.72
CA PHE A 147 -1.84 -7.39 13.79
C PHE A 147 -2.91 -8.43 13.40
N ASN A 148 -4.18 -8.08 13.57
CA ASN A 148 -5.30 -8.93 13.19
C ASN A 148 -5.55 -8.86 11.68
N THR A 149 -4.93 -9.76 10.90
CA THR A 149 -5.16 -9.84 9.44
C THR A 149 -6.61 -10.20 9.14
N SER A 150 -7.26 -9.45 8.24
CA SER A 150 -8.67 -9.62 7.90
C SER A 150 -8.96 -9.19 6.45
N PRO A 151 -9.92 -9.80 5.76
CA PRO A 151 -10.43 -9.25 4.50
C PRO A 151 -11.31 -7.99 4.69
N ARG A 152 -11.43 -7.43 5.90
CA ARG A 152 -12.27 -6.26 6.21
C ARG A 152 -11.53 -5.24 7.09
N HIS A 153 -11.49 -3.98 6.64
CA HIS A 153 -10.86 -2.88 7.41
C HIS A 153 -11.50 -2.63 8.78
N ILE A 154 -12.82 -2.85 8.89
CA ILE A 154 -13.55 -2.62 10.14
C ILE A 154 -13.04 -3.50 11.28
N ASP A 155 -12.44 -4.65 10.97
CA ASP A 155 -11.88 -5.54 11.99
C ASP A 155 -10.59 -4.97 12.59
N TYR A 156 -9.78 -4.24 11.81
CA TYR A 156 -8.60 -3.52 12.32
C TYR A 156 -9.01 -2.37 13.23
N ILE A 157 -10.00 -1.60 12.79
CA ILE A 157 -10.56 -0.47 13.55
C ILE A 157 -11.13 -0.97 14.87
N ARG A 158 -11.90 -2.07 14.84
CA ARG A 158 -12.45 -2.70 16.05
C ARG A 158 -11.36 -3.22 16.98
N ALA A 159 -10.33 -3.88 16.46
CA ALA A 159 -9.20 -4.36 17.27
C ALA A 159 -8.45 -3.20 17.95
N ALA A 160 -8.16 -2.12 17.22
CA ALA A 160 -7.49 -0.93 17.75
C ALA A 160 -8.34 -0.19 18.80
N TYR A 161 -9.67 -0.19 18.65
CA TYR A 161 -10.59 0.32 19.67
C TYR A 161 -10.59 -0.54 20.93
N GLN A 162 -10.70 -1.87 20.78
CA GLN A 162 -10.75 -2.81 21.89
C GLN A 162 -9.45 -2.82 22.72
N GLY A 163 -8.30 -2.58 22.07
CA GLY A 163 -7.02 -2.43 22.76
C GLY A 163 -6.92 -1.18 23.64
N GLY A 164 -7.79 -0.19 23.45
CA GLY A 164 -7.81 1.05 24.23
C GLY A 164 -6.53 1.91 24.07
N PRO A 165 -6.26 2.84 25.00
CA PRO A 165 -5.13 3.77 24.90
C PRO A 165 -3.74 3.10 24.85
N SER A 166 -3.62 1.89 25.41
CA SER A 166 -2.38 1.09 25.43
C SER A 166 -2.40 -0.05 24.39
N GLY A 167 -3.32 0.00 23.42
CA GLY A 167 -3.47 -1.02 22.40
C GLY A 167 -2.22 -1.20 21.55
N VAL A 168 -1.91 -2.45 21.18
CA VAL A 168 -0.80 -2.87 20.33
C VAL A 168 -1.36 -3.78 19.22
N PRO A 169 -0.91 -3.66 17.96
CA PRO A 169 0.09 -2.71 17.46
C PRO A 169 -0.45 -1.31 17.20
N TYR A 170 -1.78 -1.13 17.28
CA TYR A 170 -2.45 0.13 17.01
C TYR A 170 -3.40 0.51 18.15
N ARG A 171 -3.55 1.81 18.38
CA ARG A 171 -4.67 2.39 19.13
C ARG A 171 -5.54 3.25 18.22
N LEU A 172 -6.83 3.29 18.47
CA LEU A 172 -7.75 4.16 17.75
C LEU A 172 -7.73 5.59 18.34
N VAL A 173 -7.53 6.60 17.49
CA VAL A 173 -7.54 8.03 17.86
C VAL A 173 -8.31 8.87 16.83
N ASP A 174 -8.70 10.09 17.22
CA ASP A 174 -9.44 11.02 16.37
C ASP A 174 -8.52 11.67 15.31
N PRO A 175 -8.75 11.45 14.01
CA PRO A 175 -7.95 12.08 12.95
C PRO A 175 -8.05 13.62 12.93
N ALA A 176 -9.07 14.22 13.56
CA ALA A 176 -9.21 15.68 13.65
C ALA A 176 -8.27 16.32 14.68
N THR A 177 -7.74 15.55 15.63
CA THR A 177 -6.95 16.08 16.76
C THR A 177 -5.57 15.44 16.90
N ALA A 178 -5.36 14.27 16.30
CA ALA A 178 -4.07 13.59 16.29
C ALA A 178 -3.27 13.91 15.01
N LYS A 179 -1.97 14.14 15.16
CA LYS A 179 -1.07 14.31 14.00
C LYS A 179 -0.72 12.93 13.43
N PRO A 180 -1.03 12.64 12.16
CA PRO A 180 -0.65 11.38 11.54
C PRO A 180 0.86 11.30 11.31
N ALA A 181 1.41 10.10 11.46
CA ALA A 181 2.83 9.81 11.24
C ALA A 181 3.02 8.58 10.34
N PRO A 182 4.15 8.46 9.63
CA PRO A 182 4.46 7.27 8.83
C PRO A 182 4.29 5.97 9.64
N GLY A 183 3.60 4.98 9.05
CA GLY A 183 3.25 3.71 9.69
C GLY A 183 1.85 3.66 10.33
N ASP A 184 1.21 4.81 10.54
CA ASP A 184 -0.21 4.88 10.93
C ASP A 184 -1.11 4.43 9.78
N LEU A 185 -2.34 4.03 10.11
CA LEU A 185 -3.42 3.82 9.12
C LEU A 185 -4.48 4.90 9.27
N LEU A 186 -4.80 5.60 8.18
CA LEU A 186 -5.94 6.52 8.14
C LEU A 186 -7.11 5.82 7.46
N CYS A 187 -8.27 5.82 8.11
CA CYS A 187 -9.43 5.07 7.67
C CYS A 187 -10.68 5.94 7.53
N PHE A 188 -11.48 5.63 6.52
CA PHE A 188 -12.81 6.20 6.31
C PHE A 188 -13.90 5.13 6.26
N LEU A 189 -15.12 5.53 6.59
CA LEU A 189 -16.32 4.72 6.41
C LEU A 189 -16.91 5.00 5.01
N ARG A 190 -17.48 3.98 4.36
CA ARG A 190 -18.10 4.12 3.02
C ARG A 190 -19.43 3.40 2.94
N ASP A 191 -20.19 3.70 1.88
CA ASP A 191 -21.52 3.12 1.59
C ASP A 191 -22.51 3.27 2.76
N ARG A 192 -22.59 4.49 3.31
CA ARG A 192 -23.53 4.85 4.37
C ARG A 192 -24.47 5.96 3.89
N SER A 193 -25.71 5.90 4.36
CA SER A 193 -26.69 6.98 4.18
C SER A 193 -26.43 8.19 5.08
N THR A 194 -25.60 8.01 6.13
CA THR A 194 -25.19 9.06 7.07
C THR A 194 -23.68 9.10 7.25
N THR A 195 -23.14 10.31 7.19
CA THR A 195 -21.75 10.61 7.56
C THR A 195 -21.54 10.37 9.05
N LEU A 196 -20.50 9.64 9.41
CA LEU A 196 -20.08 9.46 10.80
C LEU A 196 -18.70 10.07 11.03
N SER A 197 -18.62 10.92 12.05
CA SER A 197 -17.37 11.37 12.65
C SER A 197 -16.73 10.27 13.49
N TYR A 198 -15.51 10.54 13.97
CA TYR A 198 -14.85 9.72 15.00
C TYR A 198 -15.74 9.41 16.20
N SER A 199 -16.44 10.42 16.76
CA SER A 199 -17.32 10.23 17.91
C SER A 199 -18.47 9.27 17.61
N GLY A 200 -19.08 9.37 16.42
CA GLY A 200 -20.12 8.46 15.97
C GLY A 200 -19.61 7.04 15.77
N LEU A 201 -18.39 6.87 15.26
CA LEU A 201 -17.73 5.57 15.16
C LEU A 201 -17.47 4.96 16.54
N VAL A 202 -16.89 5.72 17.49
CA VAL A 202 -16.63 5.24 18.86
C VAL A 202 -17.91 4.82 19.57
N GLN A 203 -18.97 5.62 19.47
CA GLN A 203 -20.27 5.27 20.05
C GLN A 203 -20.82 3.95 19.48
N ALA A 204 -20.71 3.77 18.17
CA ALA A 204 -21.16 2.55 17.49
C ALA A 204 -20.29 1.32 17.82
N LEU A 205 -18.99 1.50 18.02
CA LEU A 205 -18.11 0.43 18.47
C LEU A 205 -18.46 0.03 19.91
N GLY A 206 -18.68 1.01 20.80
CA GLY A 206 -19.02 0.80 22.21
C GLY A 206 -20.36 0.12 22.42
N ASN A 207 -21.36 0.34 21.55
CA ASN A 207 -22.65 -0.33 21.63
C ASN A 207 -22.74 -1.64 20.80
N GLY A 208 -21.65 -2.05 20.13
CA GLY A 208 -21.60 -3.28 19.33
C GLY A 208 -22.38 -3.22 18.01
N SER A 209 -22.82 -2.04 17.54
CA SER A 209 -23.58 -1.90 16.28
C SER A 209 -22.71 -1.91 15.01
N VAL A 210 -21.38 -1.90 15.17
CA VAL A 210 -20.43 -2.01 14.07
C VAL A 210 -20.29 -3.48 13.66
N GLY A 211 -21.20 -3.94 12.80
CA GLY A 211 -21.13 -5.25 12.15
C GLY A 211 -20.11 -5.25 11.00
N HIS A 212 -20.58 -5.49 9.78
CA HIS A 212 -19.75 -5.53 8.56
C HIS A 212 -19.67 -4.17 7.85
N TRP A 213 -19.51 -3.08 8.60
CA TRP A 213 -19.47 -1.75 8.01
C TRP A 213 -18.37 -1.65 6.95
N LYS A 214 -18.75 -1.20 5.75
CA LYS A 214 -17.81 -0.95 4.68
C LYS A 214 -16.93 0.23 5.08
N SER A 215 -15.64 -0.01 4.99
CA SER A 215 -14.59 0.92 5.40
C SER A 215 -13.38 0.72 4.49
N HIS A 216 -12.46 1.66 4.54
CA HIS A 216 -11.21 1.63 3.79
C HIS A 216 -10.12 2.29 4.61
N CYS A 217 -8.94 1.69 4.67
CA CYS A 217 -7.75 2.25 5.32
C CYS A 217 -6.60 2.35 4.33
N GLU A 218 -5.82 3.42 4.45
CA GLU A 218 -4.60 3.67 3.68
C GLU A 218 -3.43 3.87 4.66
N VAL A 219 -2.21 3.48 4.25
CA VAL A 219 -0.97 3.62 5.04
C VAL A 219 -0.45 5.03 4.93
N VAL A 220 -0.22 5.71 6.05
CA VAL A 220 0.52 6.96 6.07
C VAL A 220 1.99 6.66 5.74
N VAL A 221 2.51 7.22 4.64
CA VAL A 221 3.91 7.01 4.21
C VAL A 221 4.79 8.26 4.39
N ALA A 222 4.20 9.45 4.43
CA ALA A 222 4.88 10.69 4.75
C ALA A 222 3.87 11.75 5.23
N ALA A 223 4.36 12.72 6.01
CA ALA A 223 3.57 13.87 6.44
C ALA A 223 4.42 15.16 6.40
N ASN A 224 3.83 16.20 5.83
CA ASN A 224 4.39 17.56 5.72
C ASN A 224 5.79 17.59 5.09
N LEU A 225 6.03 16.81 4.03
CA LEU A 225 7.35 16.61 3.43
C LEU A 225 7.92 17.95 2.97
N GLY A 226 9.12 18.32 3.42
CA GLY A 226 9.70 19.63 3.09
C GLY A 226 8.86 20.86 3.51
N GLY A 227 7.84 20.70 4.37
CA GLY A 227 6.94 21.80 4.76
C GLY A 227 5.76 22.03 3.81
N ASP A 228 5.46 21.09 2.91
CA ASP A 228 4.43 21.20 1.87
C ASP A 228 2.97 21.17 2.35
N GLN A 229 2.75 20.99 3.66
CA GLN A 229 1.43 20.82 4.27
C GLN A 229 0.60 19.70 3.62
N THR A 230 1.23 18.57 3.28
CA THR A 230 0.57 17.43 2.64
C THR A 230 0.79 16.14 3.44
N LEU A 231 -0.28 15.37 3.59
CA LEU A 231 -0.25 13.99 4.06
C LEU A 231 -0.24 13.06 2.85
N TYR A 232 0.66 12.08 2.86
CA TYR A 232 0.81 11.10 1.80
C TYR A 232 0.37 9.75 2.30
N LEU A 233 -0.65 9.20 1.65
CA LEU A 233 -1.23 7.91 1.96
C LEU A 233 -1.00 6.95 0.80
N VAL A 234 -0.78 5.66 1.06
CA VAL A 234 -0.76 4.61 0.04
C VAL A 234 -1.77 3.53 0.40
N GLY A 235 -2.65 3.21 -0.55
CA GLY A 235 -3.68 2.19 -0.40
C GLY A 235 -3.77 1.28 -1.61
N GLY A 236 -4.12 0.02 -1.37
CA GLY A 236 -4.50 -0.92 -2.42
C GLY A 236 -5.99 -0.82 -2.74
N ASN A 237 -6.37 -1.18 -3.97
CA ASN A 237 -7.73 -1.01 -4.51
C ASN A 237 -8.23 0.46 -4.36
N VAL A 238 -7.30 1.41 -4.45
CA VAL A 238 -7.59 2.83 -4.63
C VAL A 238 -7.46 3.07 -6.13
N MET A 239 -8.54 3.48 -6.80
CA MET A 239 -8.62 3.51 -8.27
C MET A 239 -8.32 2.16 -8.94
N ASN A 240 -8.69 1.05 -8.28
CA ASN A 240 -8.43 -0.32 -8.75
C ASN A 240 -6.93 -0.65 -8.94
N THR A 241 -6.06 -0.01 -8.15
CA THR A 241 -4.60 -0.15 -8.19
C THR A 241 -3.98 0.09 -6.80
N VAL A 242 -2.65 0.12 -6.67
CA VAL A 242 -1.95 0.64 -5.48
C VAL A 242 -1.58 2.10 -5.71
N ALA A 243 -2.47 2.99 -5.25
CA ALA A 243 -2.33 4.42 -5.48
C ALA A 243 -1.89 5.19 -4.24
N MET A 244 -1.26 6.34 -4.49
CA MET A 244 -1.01 7.35 -3.48
C MET A 244 -2.18 8.35 -3.42
N ARG A 245 -2.50 8.84 -2.23
CA ARG A 245 -3.44 9.94 -2.03
C ARG A 245 -2.78 11.07 -1.27
N LEU A 246 -2.97 12.29 -1.76
CA LEU A 246 -2.49 13.51 -1.12
C LEU A 246 -3.65 14.20 -0.40
N LEU A 247 -3.56 14.32 0.93
CA LEU A 247 -4.53 15.08 1.73
C LEU A 247 -3.89 16.37 2.27
N PRO A 248 -4.62 17.50 2.27
CA PRO A 248 -4.10 18.75 2.82
C PRO A 248 -3.98 18.68 4.35
N LEU A 249 -2.85 19.16 4.88
CA LEU A 249 -2.63 19.43 6.29
C LEU A 249 -2.82 20.94 6.58
N ASP A 250 -3.16 21.26 7.81
CA ASP A 250 -3.10 22.63 8.32
C ASP A 250 -1.66 23.04 8.70
N ARG A 251 -1.49 24.26 9.22
CA ARG A 251 -0.17 24.75 9.64
C ARG A 251 0.38 24.03 10.88
N THR A 252 -0.47 23.36 11.63
CA THR A 252 -0.09 22.60 12.83
C THR A 252 0.28 21.15 12.50
N GLY A 253 -0.04 20.68 11.29
CA GLY A 253 0.19 19.31 10.83
C GLY A 253 -1.00 18.38 11.06
N LEU A 254 -2.19 18.93 11.34
CA LEU A 254 -3.44 18.16 11.41
C LEU A 254 -4.11 18.06 10.04
N ILE A 255 -4.88 16.99 9.84
CA ILE A 255 -5.59 16.77 8.58
C ILE A 255 -6.71 17.80 8.45
N LYS A 256 -6.78 18.49 7.30
CA LYS A 256 -7.96 19.30 6.96
C LYS A 256 -9.05 18.36 6.45
N LEU A 257 -9.86 17.86 7.38
CA LEU A 257 -10.96 16.97 7.04
C LEU A 257 -11.97 17.69 6.13
N PRO A 258 -12.45 17.01 5.06
CA PRO A 258 -13.50 17.56 4.24
C PRO A 258 -14.78 17.75 5.07
N PRO A 259 -15.67 18.68 4.69
CA PRO A 259 -17.00 18.76 5.29
C PRO A 259 -17.73 17.42 5.20
N ALA A 260 -18.56 17.13 6.20
CA ALA A 260 -19.40 15.94 6.19
C ALA A 260 -20.28 15.91 4.92
N ARG A 261 -20.40 14.74 4.29
CA ARG A 261 -21.33 14.58 3.17
C ARG A 261 -22.77 14.79 3.65
N GLU A 262 -23.59 15.37 2.79
CA GLU A 262 -25.02 15.49 3.06
C GLU A 262 -25.71 14.11 3.06
N ARG A 263 -26.81 14.00 3.81
CA ARG A 263 -27.60 12.76 3.91
C ARG A 263 -28.12 12.34 2.53
N ASN A 264 -28.15 11.03 2.28
CA ASN A 264 -28.69 10.38 1.08
C ASN A 264 -27.84 10.43 -0.21
N SER A 265 -26.56 10.83 -0.14
CA SER A 265 -25.68 10.60 -1.30
C SER A 265 -25.32 9.11 -1.41
N THR A 266 -25.43 8.53 -2.61
CA THR A 266 -25.07 7.14 -2.92
C THR A 266 -23.56 6.90 -2.99
N GLY A 267 -22.77 7.74 -2.30
CA GLY A 267 -21.31 7.82 -2.46
C GLY A 267 -20.85 8.58 -3.71
N ILE A 268 -21.77 8.95 -4.60
CA ILE A 268 -21.55 9.89 -5.70
C ILE A 268 -22.10 11.24 -5.25
N ASP A 269 -21.25 12.25 -5.24
CA ASP A 269 -21.70 13.62 -5.03
C ASP A 269 -22.55 14.01 -6.25
N PRO A 270 -23.88 14.22 -6.11
CA PRO A 270 -24.74 14.56 -7.25
C PRO A 270 -24.32 15.87 -7.93
N SER A 271 -23.47 16.65 -7.26
CA SER A 271 -22.89 17.86 -7.79
C SER A 271 -21.76 17.56 -8.81
N CYS A 272 -20.94 16.53 -8.56
CA CYS A 272 -19.85 16.10 -9.43
C CYS A 272 -20.32 15.60 -10.80
N THR A 273 -20.02 16.37 -11.86
CA THR A 273 -20.31 16.06 -13.27
C THR A 273 -19.18 16.59 -14.16
N PRO A 274 -19.06 16.15 -15.43
CA PRO A 274 -18.09 16.74 -16.36
C PRO A 274 -18.25 18.26 -16.59
N GLY A 275 -19.42 18.85 -16.30
CA GLY A 275 -19.62 20.29 -16.36
C GLY A 275 -19.30 21.05 -15.07
N ARG A 276 -19.00 20.33 -13.98
CA ARG A 276 -18.67 20.86 -12.64
C ARG A 276 -17.55 20.02 -12.02
N GLU A 277 -16.43 19.95 -12.73
CA GLU A 277 -15.28 19.12 -12.35
C GLU A 277 -14.65 19.55 -11.01
N ASP A 278 -14.79 20.81 -10.64
CA ASP A 278 -14.35 21.38 -9.37
C ASP A 278 -15.11 20.84 -8.15
N GLU A 279 -16.30 20.28 -8.37
CA GLU A 279 -17.09 19.61 -7.34
C GLU A 279 -16.71 18.13 -7.17
N CYS A 280 -15.92 17.58 -8.10
CA CYS A 280 -15.44 16.20 -8.07
C CYS A 280 -14.17 16.07 -7.23
N SER A 281 -14.23 15.29 -6.15
CA SER A 281 -13.04 15.02 -5.34
C SER A 281 -13.06 13.63 -4.72
N PHE A 282 -12.11 12.77 -5.12
CA PHE A 282 -11.93 11.47 -4.48
C PHE A 282 -11.48 11.59 -3.01
N ASN A 283 -10.99 12.76 -2.57
CA ASN A 283 -10.54 13.02 -1.19
C ASN A 283 -11.68 13.30 -0.22
N ARG A 284 -12.88 13.64 -0.71
CA ARG A 284 -14.08 13.88 0.10
C ARG A 284 -14.62 12.54 0.63
N GLN A 285 -14.00 11.99 1.67
CA GLN A 285 -14.42 10.76 2.35
C GLN A 285 -14.75 11.02 3.82
N ASP A 286 -15.49 10.10 4.45
CA ASP A 286 -15.83 10.16 5.88
C ASP A 286 -14.67 9.61 6.73
N TRP A 287 -13.54 10.32 6.72
CA TRP A 287 -12.35 10.01 7.50
C TRP A 287 -12.67 10.06 9.00
N ALA A 288 -12.78 8.88 9.62
CA ALA A 288 -13.36 8.72 10.95
C ALA A 288 -12.43 8.04 11.93
N ALA A 289 -11.30 7.48 11.48
CA ALA A 289 -10.38 6.76 12.35
C ALA A 289 -8.94 6.96 11.91
N LEU A 290 -8.08 7.33 12.86
CA LEU A 290 -6.64 7.17 12.75
C LEU A 290 -6.23 6.02 13.67
N LEU A 291 -5.63 4.98 13.10
CA LEU A 291 -5.03 3.89 13.85
C LEU A 291 -3.57 4.27 14.01
N GLN A 292 -3.23 4.76 15.20
CA GLN A 292 -1.90 5.24 15.51
C GLN A 292 -1.01 4.08 15.94
N LEU A 293 0.13 3.92 15.26
CA LEU A 293 1.07 2.83 15.51
C LEU A 293 1.72 3.03 16.90
N THR A 294 1.61 2.00 17.74
CA THR A 294 2.21 1.98 19.08
C THR A 294 3.37 0.98 19.18
N ALA A 295 3.38 -0.06 18.35
CA ALA A 295 4.50 -0.99 18.24
C ALA A 295 5.71 -0.33 17.55
N THR A 296 6.92 -0.65 18.03
CA THR A 296 8.15 0.00 17.54
C THR A 296 9.08 -0.93 16.76
N ALA A 297 9.03 -2.25 17.02
CA ALA A 297 9.93 -3.22 16.41
C ALA A 297 9.14 -4.27 15.60
N PRO A 298 9.62 -4.64 14.40
CA PRO A 298 9.07 -5.76 13.65
C PRO A 298 9.36 -7.08 14.37
N LEU A 299 8.52 -8.09 14.11
CA LEU A 299 8.81 -9.46 14.43
C LEU A 299 10.10 -9.86 13.72
N VAL A 300 11.09 -10.31 14.50
CA VAL A 300 12.30 -10.90 13.96
C VAL A 300 11.90 -12.25 13.37
N MET A 301 11.80 -12.35 12.04
CA MET A 301 11.78 -13.66 11.41
C MET A 301 13.14 -14.31 11.65
N PRO A 302 13.21 -15.55 12.15
CA PRO A 302 14.48 -16.25 12.24
C PRO A 302 15.07 -16.30 10.83
N SER A 303 16.30 -15.79 10.67
CA SER A 303 17.05 -16.01 9.43
C SER A 303 17.08 -17.52 9.17
N PRO A 304 16.85 -18.00 7.93
CA PRO A 304 17.12 -19.40 7.64
C PRO A 304 18.59 -19.63 7.99
N SER A 305 18.83 -20.39 9.05
CA SER A 305 20.17 -20.78 9.45
C SER A 305 20.83 -21.37 8.22
N ALA A 306 21.96 -20.82 7.80
CA ALA A 306 22.75 -21.38 6.71
C ALA A 306 22.94 -22.87 7.03
N ALA A 307 22.39 -23.74 6.18
CA ALA A 307 22.54 -25.17 6.36
C ALA A 307 24.04 -25.47 6.55
N PRO A 308 24.44 -26.24 7.58
CA PRO A 308 25.83 -26.57 7.74
C PRO A 308 26.28 -27.27 6.46
N MET A 309 27.30 -26.70 5.82
CA MET A 309 27.94 -27.23 4.63
C MET A 309 28.26 -28.69 4.91
N GLN A 310 27.49 -29.61 4.31
CA GLN A 310 27.75 -31.03 4.46
C GLN A 310 29.14 -31.29 3.89
N ALA A 311 30.03 -31.78 4.75
CA ALA A 311 31.36 -32.19 4.36
C ALA A 311 31.24 -33.25 3.26
N VAL A 312 31.93 -33.00 2.14
CA VAL A 312 32.09 -33.95 1.04
C VAL A 312 32.69 -35.24 1.62
N PRO A 313 32.08 -36.42 1.40
CA PRO A 313 32.74 -37.67 1.78
C PRO A 313 33.93 -37.89 0.83
N ALA A 314 35.14 -37.86 1.40
CA ALA A 314 36.29 -38.47 0.76
C ALA A 314 36.08 -39.98 0.77
N ASN A 315 35.94 -40.59 -0.42
CA ASN A 315 36.49 -41.90 -0.79
C ASN A 315 35.93 -42.34 -2.16
N ALA A 316 36.72 -42.14 -3.21
CA ALA A 316 36.60 -42.91 -4.44
C ALA A 316 37.55 -44.12 -4.36
N PRO A 317 37.12 -45.36 -4.64
CA PRO A 317 38.04 -46.48 -4.78
C PRO A 317 38.80 -46.35 -6.11
N ALA A 318 40.11 -46.58 -6.05
CA ALA A 318 41.00 -46.62 -7.20
C ALA A 318 40.58 -47.71 -8.21
N ALA A 319 40.57 -47.35 -9.49
CA ALA A 319 40.39 -48.29 -10.59
C ALA A 319 41.62 -49.21 -10.73
N PRO A 320 41.44 -50.53 -10.99
CA PRO A 320 42.57 -51.40 -11.26
C PRO A 320 43.06 -51.23 -12.70
N THR A 321 44.35 -50.95 -12.83
CA THR A 321 45.13 -51.05 -14.08
C THR A 321 45.30 -52.51 -14.49
N THR A 322 44.73 -52.88 -15.63
CA THR A 322 45.12 -54.04 -16.45
C THR A 322 45.19 -53.52 -17.88
N GLY A 323 46.30 -53.54 -18.61
CA GLY A 323 47.24 -54.64 -18.84
C GLY A 323 47.16 -54.96 -20.33
N GLN A 324 47.78 -54.12 -21.17
CA GLN A 324 47.81 -54.28 -22.62
C GLN A 324 48.84 -55.38 -23.00
N PRO A 325 48.47 -56.44 -23.76
CA PRO A 325 49.45 -57.42 -24.21
C PRO A 325 50.21 -56.93 -25.47
N PRO A 326 51.45 -57.41 -25.69
CA PRO A 326 52.38 -56.87 -26.69
C PRO A 326 52.09 -57.35 -28.11
N PRO A 327 52.64 -56.68 -29.15
CA PRO A 327 52.30 -56.95 -30.54
C PRO A 327 53.12 -58.12 -31.09
N ARG A 328 52.52 -58.98 -31.92
CA ARG A 328 53.27 -59.83 -32.85
C ARG A 328 52.53 -60.10 -34.17
N ARG A 329 53.20 -59.61 -35.22
CA ARG A 329 53.28 -60.02 -36.64
C ARG A 329 52.08 -59.76 -37.54
#